data_AF-A0A535F4Q2-F1
#
_entry.id   AF-A0A535F4Q2-F1
#
_cell.length_a   1.000
_cell.length_b   1.000
_cell.length_c   1.000
_cell.angle_alpha   90.00
_cell.angle_beta   90.00
_cell.angle_gamma   90.00
#
_symmetry.space_group_name_H-M   'P 1'
#
loop_
_entity.id
_entity.type
_entity.pdbx_description
1 polymer ?
#
loop_
_entity_poly.entity_id
_entity_poly.type
_entity_poly.pdbx_seq_one_letter_code
_entity_poly.pdbx_strand_id
1 'polypeptide(L)'
;MADEQQAEQLKVHIKEKEMGTTPHATLSRTNWARYLLLITITVAFFLLNQPFNFASIFLFIMLVLGTPVFEFLYQYIDTLNPMLEKGIVRTNSLLLKWLPRVRIDTQAYSDVVNSIRRRFKRIALIVVMMIFVGELLYPATHSFLSSKLASLNDTLCVSPNMPLQPTCGSGLGVESLSTDNAMIAIGLINEGGPFDHSALNSKEKEVETLIFQQNATACMNPNRITLAIVTMLSRTVDDVTLSAQVGLDELHGVYLAQKDYNSVKEQQTKLCLIIGNIGTRLTTTQAVPLVLQRLIRYSKYDTTFRGVVGFPFSGAAQVATETLQAWGQTGFPVVSPSASSDQLNNVKNFYRVVSPNMVQSEAMVQFLQQAYHTPQQTAPTKIAVFFDSEDSYSSSLHRDFMENVANDKPNILTFPESYQIENPASLDAPLNDALGQKADFIFFAGYAYDLDALEGKLQAFEASNAAPLPILGGDGLYDLTRYIDNTYSIVYSTVYASPLKTDDPFVVAHAILAYDATTTYFKAVDELVSRAKGLTQENVNASLATISFTGKSGSITFQGNMNTNSSNPLGKPIYVLCTDRNHNLQQAAQFVPGQHIAFLLQDIPHCS
;
A
#
# COMPACT_ATOMS: atom_id res chain seq x y z
N MET A 1 -30.37 -30.97 -27.81
CA MET A 1 -29.38 -31.15 -26.72
C MET A 1 -29.38 -30.01 -25.70
N ALA A 2 -30.49 -29.26 -25.57
CA ALA A 2 -30.71 -28.29 -24.48
C ALA A 2 -32.01 -28.56 -23.69
N ASP A 3 -32.87 -29.48 -24.14
CA ASP A 3 -34.14 -29.82 -23.47
C ASP A 3 -34.07 -31.03 -22.53
N GLU A 4 -32.93 -31.73 -22.46
CA GLU A 4 -32.81 -32.94 -21.64
C GLU A 4 -32.27 -32.67 -20.22
N GLN A 5 -31.58 -31.53 -20.01
CA GLN A 5 -31.11 -31.12 -18.68
C GLN A 5 -32.19 -30.45 -17.82
N GLN A 6 -33.24 -29.87 -18.42
CA GLN A 6 -34.35 -29.28 -17.67
C GLN A 6 -35.33 -30.33 -17.11
N ALA A 7 -35.41 -31.51 -17.73
CA ALA A 7 -36.26 -32.60 -17.26
C ALA A 7 -35.70 -33.35 -16.03
N GLU A 8 -34.39 -33.28 -15.80
CA GLU A 8 -33.72 -33.97 -14.68
C GLU A 8 -33.68 -33.11 -13.42
N GLN A 9 -33.58 -31.77 -13.54
CA GLN A 9 -33.72 -30.86 -12.40
C GLN A 9 -35.15 -30.80 -11.85
N LEU A 10 -36.17 -30.99 -12.69
CA LEU A 10 -37.56 -31.02 -12.22
C LEU A 10 -37.91 -32.29 -11.42
N LYS A 11 -37.18 -33.40 -11.62
CA LYS A 11 -37.37 -34.64 -10.85
C LYS A 11 -36.74 -34.59 -9.46
N VAL A 12 -35.71 -33.78 -9.25
CA VAL A 12 -35.13 -33.55 -7.91
C VAL A 12 -36.05 -32.68 -7.06
N HIS A 13 -36.76 -31.72 -7.67
CA HIS A 13 -37.62 -30.79 -6.93
C HIS A 13 -39.00 -31.33 -6.55
N ILE A 14 -39.44 -32.46 -7.14
CA ILE A 14 -40.73 -33.09 -6.81
C ILE A 14 -40.60 -34.11 -5.67
N LYS A 15 -39.39 -34.59 -5.35
CA LYS A 15 -39.19 -35.59 -4.29
C LYS A 15 -39.00 -35.00 -2.87
N GLU A 16 -38.88 -33.68 -2.76
CA GLU A 16 -38.79 -32.97 -1.47
C GLU A 16 -40.15 -32.48 -0.93
N LYS A 17 -41.25 -32.72 -1.65
CA LYS A 17 -42.57 -32.18 -1.29
C LYS A 17 -43.53 -33.17 -0.59
N GLU A 18 -43.06 -34.39 -0.27
CA GLU A 18 -43.83 -35.37 0.48
C GLU A 18 -43.06 -35.89 1.71
N MET A 19 -42.87 -35.02 2.70
CA MET A 19 -42.68 -35.45 4.08
C MET A 19 -43.38 -34.45 5.01
N GLY A 20 -44.67 -34.67 5.18
CA GLY A 20 -45.49 -33.98 6.16
C GLY A 20 -45.13 -34.45 7.56
N THR A 21 -44.50 -33.59 8.34
CA THR A 21 -44.51 -33.65 9.81
C THR A 21 -45.17 -32.38 10.34
N THR A 22 -46.19 -32.60 11.16
CA THR A 22 -47.07 -31.63 11.80
C THR A 22 -46.32 -30.51 12.56
N PRO A 23 -46.80 -29.26 12.52
CA PRO A 23 -46.25 -28.20 13.35
C PRO A 23 -46.80 -28.36 14.77
N HIS A 24 -46.00 -28.92 15.68
CA HIS A 24 -46.22 -28.67 17.10
C HIS A 24 -45.88 -27.20 17.38
N ALA A 25 -46.91 -26.40 17.62
CA ALA A 25 -46.79 -25.09 18.24
C ALA A 25 -46.10 -25.26 19.60
N THR A 26 -44.78 -25.07 19.64
CA THR A 26 -44.03 -24.91 20.88
C THR A 26 -44.38 -23.52 21.41
N LEU A 27 -45.30 -23.47 22.37
CA LEU A 27 -45.53 -22.28 23.17
C LEU A 27 -44.16 -21.74 23.62
N SER A 28 -43.93 -20.44 23.41
CA SER A 28 -42.69 -19.78 23.78
C SER A 28 -42.40 -20.04 25.25
N ARG A 29 -41.37 -20.84 25.53
CA ARG A 29 -40.87 -21.05 26.89
C ARG A 29 -40.49 -19.69 27.44
N THR A 30 -41.18 -19.27 28.49
CA THR A 30 -41.09 -17.94 29.06
C THR A 30 -39.67 -17.68 29.57
N ASN A 31 -38.98 -16.73 28.94
CA ASN A 31 -37.61 -16.25 29.25
C ASN A 31 -37.46 -15.59 30.64
N TRP A 32 -38.42 -15.79 31.56
CA TRP A 32 -38.48 -15.10 32.85
C TRP A 32 -37.28 -15.38 33.76
N ALA A 33 -36.71 -16.59 33.71
CA ALA A 33 -35.50 -16.90 34.49
C ALA A 33 -34.28 -16.10 34.02
N ARG A 34 -34.15 -15.84 32.71
CA ARG A 34 -33.08 -15.01 32.14
C ARG A 34 -33.25 -13.55 32.58
N TYR A 35 -34.48 -13.02 32.52
CA TYR A 35 -34.78 -11.67 33.02
C TYR A 35 -34.57 -11.54 34.53
N LEU A 36 -34.96 -12.54 35.32
CA LEU A 36 -34.77 -12.55 36.77
C LEU A 36 -33.29 -12.54 37.13
N LEU A 37 -32.45 -13.32 36.43
CA LEU A 37 -31.01 -13.30 36.67
C LEU A 37 -30.40 -11.94 36.28
N LEU A 38 -30.77 -11.40 35.11
CA LEU A 38 -30.26 -10.10 34.66
C LEU A 38 -30.60 -9.00 35.69
N ILE A 39 -31.84 -9.00 36.19
CA ILE A 39 -32.29 -8.09 37.25
C ILE A 39 -31.51 -8.33 38.55
N THR A 40 -31.29 -9.58 38.94
CA THR A 40 -30.58 -9.92 40.19
C THR A 40 -29.12 -9.51 40.13
N ILE A 41 -28.42 -9.77 39.02
CA ILE A 41 -27.03 -9.35 38.79
C ILE A 41 -26.94 -7.82 38.79
N THR A 42 -27.87 -7.16 38.10
CA THR A 42 -27.92 -5.69 38.05
C THR A 42 -28.13 -5.11 39.45
N VAL A 43 -29.11 -5.61 40.20
CA VAL A 43 -29.40 -5.17 41.57
C VAL A 43 -28.22 -5.46 42.51
N ALA A 44 -27.61 -6.63 42.44
CA ALA A 44 -26.43 -6.99 43.24
C ALA A 44 -25.25 -6.06 42.94
N PHE A 45 -25.00 -5.75 41.66
CA PHE A 45 -23.98 -4.80 41.25
C PHE A 45 -24.22 -3.39 41.83
N PHE A 46 -25.47 -2.91 41.81
CA PHE A 46 -25.84 -1.62 42.40
C PHE A 46 -25.75 -1.57 43.93
N LEU A 47 -26.01 -2.69 44.60
CA LEU A 47 -25.91 -2.82 46.06
C LEU A 47 -24.45 -2.91 46.52
N LEU A 48 -23.59 -3.58 45.74
CA LEU A 48 -22.18 -3.80 46.09
C LEU A 48 -21.27 -2.61 45.74
N ASN A 49 -21.66 -1.73 44.80
CA ASN A 49 -20.87 -0.56 44.39
C ASN A 49 -21.39 0.76 44.98
N GLN A 50 -21.68 0.78 46.28
CA GLN A 50 -21.94 2.02 47.02
C GLN A 50 -20.62 2.59 47.60
N PRO A 51 -20.33 3.90 47.45
CA PRO A 51 -21.17 4.93 46.85
C PRO A 51 -21.13 4.95 45.31
N PHE A 52 -22.27 5.31 44.69
CA PHE A 52 -22.53 5.28 43.26
C PHE A 52 -21.45 5.97 42.41
N ASN A 53 -20.55 5.18 41.81
CA ASN A 53 -19.65 5.65 40.76
C ASN A 53 -20.33 5.49 39.39
N PHE A 54 -20.83 6.60 38.83
CA PHE A 54 -21.47 6.62 37.51
C PHE A 54 -20.58 6.03 36.40
N ALA A 55 -19.25 6.19 36.49
CA ALA A 55 -18.32 5.62 35.52
C ALA A 55 -18.28 4.08 35.60
N SER A 56 -18.32 3.52 36.81
CA SER A 56 -18.36 2.06 37.01
C SER A 56 -19.68 1.45 36.54
N ILE A 57 -20.80 2.17 36.73
CA ILE A 57 -22.13 1.75 36.24
C ILE A 57 -22.18 1.78 34.71
N PHE A 58 -21.66 2.83 34.10
CA PHE A 58 -21.59 2.94 32.64
C PHE A 58 -20.68 1.87 32.03
N LEU A 59 -19.48 1.64 32.61
CA LEU A 59 -18.56 0.60 32.17
C LEU A 59 -19.19 -0.79 32.31
N PHE A 60 -19.91 -1.06 33.40
CA PHE A 60 -20.60 -2.33 33.61
C PHE A 60 -21.72 -2.56 32.60
N ILE A 61 -22.55 -1.55 32.32
CA ILE A 61 -23.59 -1.62 31.29
C ILE A 61 -22.97 -1.89 29.91
N MET A 62 -21.88 -1.19 29.57
CA MET A 62 -21.16 -1.40 28.31
C MET A 62 -20.53 -2.80 28.22
N LEU A 63 -20.00 -3.33 29.32
CA LEU A 63 -19.48 -4.72 29.40
C LEU A 63 -20.61 -5.73 29.25
N VAL A 64 -21.77 -5.46 29.84
CA VAL A 64 -22.96 -6.33 29.79
C VAL A 64 -23.58 -6.36 28.40
N LEU A 65 -23.57 -5.24 27.68
CA LEU A 65 -24.11 -5.15 26.31
C LEU A 65 -23.10 -5.56 25.23
N GLY A 66 -21.79 -5.40 25.48
CA GLY A 66 -20.75 -5.56 24.46
C GLY A 66 -20.02 -6.91 24.45
N THR A 67 -20.18 -7.79 25.44
CA THR A 67 -19.45 -9.06 25.49
C THR A 67 -20.34 -10.31 25.38
N PRO A 68 -19.92 -11.37 24.66
CA PRO A 68 -20.67 -12.63 24.53
C PRO A 68 -20.64 -13.50 25.81
N VAL A 69 -20.16 -12.94 26.93
CA VAL A 69 -20.08 -13.62 28.24
C VAL A 69 -21.44 -14.15 28.70
N PHE A 70 -22.53 -13.52 28.26
CA PHE A 70 -23.87 -13.95 28.58
C PHE A 70 -24.32 -15.22 27.84
N GLU A 71 -23.78 -15.57 26.67
CA GLU A 71 -24.12 -16.85 26.03
C GLU A 71 -23.72 -18.04 26.89
N PHE A 72 -22.54 -17.98 27.52
CA PHE A 72 -22.05 -19.00 28.45
C PHE A 72 -22.93 -19.09 29.71
N LEU A 73 -23.33 -17.95 30.28
CA LEU A 73 -24.25 -17.90 31.44
C LEU A 73 -25.66 -18.37 31.09
N TYR A 74 -26.17 -18.05 29.89
CA TYR A 74 -27.49 -18.48 29.43
C TYR A 74 -27.58 -19.99 29.26
N GLN A 75 -26.52 -20.65 28.77
CA GLN A 75 -26.49 -22.11 28.70
C GLN A 75 -26.62 -22.76 30.10
N TYR A 76 -26.01 -22.17 31.13
CA TYR A 76 -26.10 -22.65 32.52
C TYR A 76 -27.48 -22.38 33.15
N ILE A 77 -28.10 -21.24 32.84
CA ILE A 77 -29.45 -20.91 33.31
C ILE A 77 -30.49 -21.82 32.68
N ASP A 78 -30.34 -22.13 31.40
CA ASP A 78 -31.26 -23.04 30.70
C ASP A 78 -31.24 -24.45 31.31
N THR A 79 -30.10 -24.87 31.87
CA THR A 79 -29.99 -26.11 32.64
C THR A 79 -30.66 -26.03 34.02
N LEU A 80 -30.63 -24.86 34.67
CA LEU A 80 -31.21 -24.63 36.01
C LEU A 80 -32.70 -24.28 36.00
N ASN A 81 -33.23 -23.80 34.88
CA ASN A 81 -34.61 -23.36 34.71
C ASN A 81 -35.67 -24.38 35.18
N PRO A 82 -35.60 -25.69 34.80
CA PRO A 82 -36.56 -26.68 35.29
C PRO A 82 -36.46 -26.95 36.81
N MET A 83 -35.32 -26.64 37.43
CA MET A 83 -35.13 -26.76 38.88
C MET A 83 -35.77 -25.59 39.63
N LEU A 84 -35.62 -24.37 39.12
CA LEU A 84 -36.24 -23.15 39.65
C LEU A 84 -37.77 -23.18 39.54
N GLU A 85 -38.29 -23.66 38.41
CA GLU A 85 -39.74 -23.77 38.17
C GLU A 85 -40.40 -24.74 39.17
N LYS A 86 -39.74 -25.88 39.45
CA LYS A 86 -40.16 -26.82 40.51
C LYS A 86 -40.07 -26.20 41.90
N GLY A 87 -39.09 -25.34 42.15
CA GLY A 87 -38.95 -24.60 43.42
C GLY A 87 -40.11 -23.63 43.65
N ILE A 88 -40.46 -22.83 42.64
CA ILE A 88 -41.51 -21.81 42.71
C ILE A 88 -42.89 -22.44 42.95
N VAL A 89 -43.21 -23.52 42.24
CA VAL A 89 -44.47 -24.27 42.45
C VAL A 89 -44.54 -24.80 43.89
N ARG A 90 -43.42 -25.28 44.44
CA ARG A 90 -43.35 -25.80 45.80
C ARG A 90 -43.52 -24.70 46.85
N THR A 91 -42.89 -23.54 46.66
CA THR A 91 -43.06 -22.38 47.56
C THR A 91 -44.45 -21.77 47.49
N ASN A 92 -45.07 -21.65 46.31
CA ASN A 92 -46.45 -21.15 46.21
C ASN A 92 -47.45 -22.07 46.91
N SER A 93 -47.25 -23.40 46.84
CA SER A 93 -48.11 -24.35 47.55
C SER A 93 -47.97 -24.26 49.09
N LEU A 94 -46.80 -23.86 49.57
CA LEU A 94 -46.54 -23.64 51.00
C LEU A 94 -47.06 -22.27 51.47
N LEU A 95 -46.89 -21.22 50.67
CA LEU A 95 -47.31 -19.86 51.02
C LEU A 95 -48.84 -19.75 51.12
N LEU A 96 -49.58 -20.45 50.23
CA LEU A 96 -51.05 -20.53 50.29
C LEU A 96 -51.57 -21.34 51.48
N LYS A 97 -50.76 -22.25 52.05
CA LYS A 97 -51.10 -23.00 53.28
C LYS A 97 -50.86 -22.19 54.56
N TRP A 98 -50.00 -21.18 54.53
CA TRP A 98 -49.56 -20.43 55.71
C TRP A 98 -50.24 -19.06 55.89
N LEU A 99 -51.16 -18.66 55.00
CA LEU A 99 -51.94 -17.43 55.14
C LEU A 99 -53.31 -17.74 55.78
N PRO A 100 -53.47 -17.68 57.12
CA PRO A 100 -54.79 -17.65 57.72
C PRO A 100 -55.52 -16.37 57.33
N ARG A 101 -56.86 -16.44 57.33
CA ARG A 101 -57.82 -15.38 56.98
C ARG A 101 -57.53 -14.05 57.70
N VAL A 102 -56.59 -13.26 57.19
CA VAL A 102 -56.48 -11.85 57.52
C VAL A 102 -57.49 -11.12 56.64
N ARG A 103 -58.55 -10.57 57.24
CA ARG A 103 -59.40 -9.58 56.57
C ARG A 103 -58.58 -8.31 56.40
N ILE A 104 -57.88 -8.25 55.28
CA ILE A 104 -57.19 -7.05 54.83
C ILE A 104 -58.28 -6.07 54.40
N ASP A 105 -58.26 -4.86 54.96
CA ASP A 105 -59.08 -3.76 54.47
C ASP A 105 -58.71 -3.52 52.99
N THR A 106 -59.60 -3.98 52.12
CA THR A 106 -59.40 -3.98 50.67
C THR A 106 -59.28 -2.56 50.13
N GLN A 107 -59.82 -1.55 50.84
CA GLN A 107 -59.79 -0.16 50.40
C GLN A 107 -58.40 0.46 50.69
N ALA A 108 -57.92 0.34 51.93
CA ALA A 108 -56.58 0.83 52.31
C ALA A 108 -55.46 0.11 51.54
N TYR A 109 -55.62 -1.20 51.32
CA TYR A 109 -54.69 -1.98 50.50
C TYR A 109 -54.74 -1.56 49.03
N SER A 110 -55.94 -1.32 48.47
CA SER A 110 -56.10 -0.82 47.09
C SER A 110 -55.42 0.54 46.90
N ASP A 111 -55.53 1.47 47.84
CA ASP A 111 -54.92 2.80 47.73
C ASP A 111 -53.39 2.75 47.83
N VAL A 112 -52.85 1.92 48.72
CA VAL A 112 -51.40 1.66 48.81
C VAL A 112 -50.89 0.97 47.54
N VAL A 113 -51.59 -0.05 47.05
CA VAL A 113 -51.26 -0.75 45.80
C VAL A 113 -51.34 0.19 44.60
N ASN A 114 -52.32 1.09 44.53
CA ASN A 114 -52.46 2.08 43.46
C ASN A 114 -51.39 3.17 43.52
N SER A 115 -50.96 3.57 44.72
CA SER A 115 -49.83 4.49 44.92
C SER A 115 -48.50 3.85 44.50
N ILE A 116 -48.26 2.60 44.93
CA ILE A 116 -47.11 1.79 44.54
C ILE A 116 -47.12 1.58 43.02
N ARG A 117 -48.26 1.23 42.42
CA ARG A 117 -48.41 1.04 40.96
C ARG A 117 -48.11 2.32 40.19
N ARG A 118 -48.51 3.50 40.68
CA ARG A 118 -48.17 4.79 40.05
C ARG A 118 -46.67 5.09 40.13
N ARG A 119 -46.02 4.81 41.26
CA ARG A 119 -44.56 4.97 41.41
C ARG A 119 -43.79 3.98 40.54
N PHE A 120 -44.21 2.71 40.51
CA PHE A 120 -43.65 1.70 39.61
C PHE A 120 -43.84 2.05 38.14
N LYS A 121 -44.98 2.62 37.74
CA LYS A 121 -45.17 3.11 36.36
C LYS A 121 -44.19 4.23 36.00
N ARG A 122 -43.93 5.18 36.91
CA ARG A 122 -42.94 6.24 36.68
C ARG A 122 -41.52 5.70 36.61
N ILE A 123 -41.16 4.79 37.51
CA ILE A 123 -39.84 4.14 37.52
C ILE A 123 -39.66 3.29 36.25
N ALA A 124 -40.66 2.48 35.89
CA ALA A 124 -40.65 1.69 34.67
C ALA A 124 -40.55 2.59 33.43
N LEU A 125 -41.25 3.72 33.39
CA LEU A 125 -41.13 4.69 32.29
C LEU A 125 -39.72 5.28 32.21
N ILE A 126 -39.12 5.66 33.34
CA ILE A 126 -37.75 6.19 33.40
C ILE A 126 -36.76 5.12 32.93
N VAL A 127 -36.88 3.88 33.40
CA VAL A 127 -36.01 2.77 33.00
C VAL A 127 -36.16 2.45 31.52
N VAL A 128 -37.40 2.38 31.01
CA VAL A 128 -37.67 2.17 29.57
C VAL A 128 -37.11 3.33 28.75
N MET A 129 -37.24 4.58 29.20
CA MET A 129 -36.63 5.73 28.53
C MET A 129 -35.10 5.68 28.57
N MET A 130 -34.48 5.26 29.67
CA MET A 130 -33.02 5.09 29.74
C MET A 130 -32.53 3.96 28.84
N ILE A 131 -33.24 2.83 28.78
CA ILE A 131 -32.93 1.74 27.87
C ILE A 131 -33.08 2.23 26.43
N PHE A 132 -34.17 2.93 26.11
CA PHE A 132 -34.40 3.45 24.77
C PHE A 132 -33.32 4.48 24.37
N VAL A 133 -32.96 5.40 25.27
CA VAL A 133 -31.85 6.35 25.06
C VAL A 133 -30.51 5.63 24.95
N GLY A 134 -30.27 4.60 25.76
CA GLY A 134 -29.08 3.76 25.72
C GLY A 134 -28.94 3.03 24.39
N GLU A 135 -29.98 2.35 23.93
CA GLU A 135 -30.04 1.68 22.62
C GLU A 135 -29.90 2.67 21.46
N LEU A 136 -30.44 3.88 21.60
CA LEU A 136 -30.35 4.91 20.56
C LEU A 136 -28.96 5.56 20.50
N LEU A 137 -28.28 5.69 21.64
CA LEU A 137 -26.93 6.24 21.74
C LEU A 137 -25.82 5.18 21.60
N TYR A 138 -26.11 3.90 21.83
CA TYR A 138 -25.14 2.82 21.83
C TYR A 138 -24.45 2.67 20.47
N PRO A 139 -25.12 2.63 19.32
CA PRO A 139 -24.45 2.53 18.02
C PRO A 139 -23.52 3.72 17.75
N ALA A 140 -23.95 4.93 18.10
CA ALA A 140 -23.17 6.16 17.88
C ALA A 140 -21.93 6.20 18.80
N THR A 141 -22.11 5.90 20.08
CA THR A 141 -21.02 5.87 21.06
C THR A 141 -20.08 4.68 20.85
N HIS A 142 -20.60 3.51 20.47
CA HIS A 142 -19.80 2.33 20.15
C HIS A 142 -18.98 2.56 18.88
N SER A 143 -19.55 3.10 17.80
CA SER A 143 -18.81 3.43 16.57
C SER A 143 -17.74 4.51 16.81
N PHE A 144 -18.07 5.55 17.58
CA PHE A 144 -17.11 6.59 17.95
C PHE A 144 -16.00 6.04 18.85
N LEU A 145 -16.34 5.26 19.88
CA LEU A 145 -15.37 4.72 20.82
C LEU A 145 -14.52 3.63 20.16
N SER A 146 -15.10 2.76 19.34
CA SER A 146 -14.36 1.72 18.61
C SER A 146 -13.40 2.34 17.59
N SER A 147 -13.81 3.37 16.85
CA SER A 147 -12.93 4.08 15.91
C SER A 147 -11.81 4.82 16.64
N LYS A 148 -12.09 5.48 17.78
CA LYS A 148 -11.06 6.14 18.60
C LYS A 148 -10.14 5.16 19.31
N LEU A 149 -10.66 4.04 19.81
CA LEU A 149 -9.85 3.00 20.44
C LEU A 149 -9.02 2.25 19.42
N ALA A 150 -9.55 1.99 18.23
CA ALA A 150 -8.79 1.45 17.11
C ALA A 150 -7.64 2.40 16.74
N SER A 151 -7.91 3.70 16.55
CA SER A 151 -6.86 4.67 16.22
C SER A 151 -5.82 4.87 17.33
N LEU A 152 -6.22 4.72 18.60
CA LEU A 152 -5.29 4.71 19.72
C LEU A 152 -4.43 3.45 19.72
N ASN A 153 -5.02 2.26 19.58
CA ASN A 153 -4.27 0.99 19.50
C ASN A 153 -3.24 1.04 18.36
N ASP A 154 -3.68 1.58 17.24
CA ASP A 154 -2.91 1.83 16.04
C ASP A 154 -1.71 2.75 16.27
N THR A 155 -1.91 3.86 16.99
CA THR A 155 -0.86 4.82 17.36
C THR A 155 0.13 4.21 18.36
N LEU A 156 -0.38 3.44 19.33
CA LEU A 156 0.44 2.74 20.32
C LEU A 156 1.31 1.67 19.65
N CYS A 157 0.76 0.97 18.65
CA CYS A 157 1.48 -0.05 17.90
C CYS A 157 2.57 0.50 16.98
N VAL A 158 2.50 1.76 16.54
CA VAL A 158 3.60 2.40 15.78
C VAL A 158 4.61 3.13 16.68
N SER A 159 4.35 3.26 17.98
CA SER A 159 5.32 3.89 18.89
C SER A 159 6.61 3.06 19.01
N PRO A 160 7.81 3.66 18.87
CA PRO A 160 9.08 2.93 19.02
C PRO A 160 9.36 2.48 20.46
N ASN A 161 8.76 3.15 21.46
CA ASN A 161 9.13 2.99 22.87
C ASN A 161 8.16 2.11 23.68
N MET A 162 7.06 1.63 23.10
CA MET A 162 6.07 0.84 23.84
C MET A 162 6.25 -0.66 23.60
N PRO A 163 6.50 -1.46 24.66
CA PRO A 163 6.68 -2.91 24.57
C PRO A 163 5.34 -3.68 24.48
N LEU A 164 4.30 -3.10 23.86
CA LEU A 164 2.95 -3.69 23.77
C LEU A 164 2.83 -4.74 22.63
N GLN A 165 3.79 -5.67 22.55
CA GLN A 165 3.76 -6.72 21.53
C GLN A 165 2.50 -7.62 21.53
N PRO A 166 1.92 -8.05 22.66
CA PRO A 166 0.84 -9.05 22.60
C PRO A 166 -0.50 -8.52 22.10
N THR A 167 -0.68 -7.19 21.97
CA THR A 167 -1.95 -6.58 21.53
C THR A 167 -1.92 -6.05 20.10
N CYS A 168 -0.73 -5.93 19.49
CA CYS A 168 -0.62 -5.53 18.11
C CYS A 168 -0.88 -6.76 17.22
N GLY A 169 -1.88 -6.68 16.35
CA GLY A 169 -2.10 -7.69 15.32
C GLY A 169 -0.86 -7.86 14.43
N SER A 170 -0.80 -8.94 13.64
CA SER A 170 0.36 -9.27 12.79
C SER A 170 0.72 -8.21 11.75
N GLY A 171 -0.15 -7.23 11.49
CA GLY A 171 -0.01 -6.26 10.41
C GLY A 171 -0.45 -6.79 9.04
N LEU A 172 -0.51 -8.12 8.88
CA LEU A 172 -1.05 -8.77 7.69
C LEU A 172 -2.55 -8.50 7.54
N GLY A 173 -3.01 -8.49 6.29
CA GLY A 173 -4.38 -8.27 5.90
C GLY A 173 -4.51 -7.16 4.86
N VAL A 174 -5.67 -7.18 4.22
CA VAL A 174 -6.06 -6.25 3.17
C VAL A 174 -7.23 -5.41 3.68
N GLU A 175 -7.27 -4.15 3.28
CA GLU A 175 -8.39 -3.23 3.50
C GLU A 175 -8.73 -2.52 2.20
N SER A 176 -9.98 -2.11 2.06
CA SER A 176 -10.41 -1.36 0.88
C SER A 176 -10.26 0.14 1.13
N LEU A 177 -9.55 0.82 0.23
CA LEU A 177 -9.48 2.26 0.15
C LEU A 177 -10.46 2.75 -0.92
N SER A 178 -11.39 3.62 -0.55
CA SER A 178 -12.29 4.26 -1.49
C SER A 178 -11.60 5.46 -2.13
N THR A 179 -11.55 5.47 -3.46
CA THR A 179 -11.23 6.65 -4.25
C THR A 179 -12.51 7.21 -4.87
N ASP A 180 -12.42 8.36 -5.53
CA ASP A 180 -13.58 8.96 -6.22
C ASP A 180 -14.13 8.04 -7.31
N ASN A 181 -13.28 7.18 -7.89
CA ASN A 181 -13.59 6.42 -9.10
C ASN A 181 -13.51 4.89 -8.93
N ALA A 182 -13.02 4.37 -7.79
CA ALA A 182 -12.89 2.94 -7.55
C ALA A 182 -12.73 2.58 -6.05
N MET A 183 -12.92 1.30 -5.74
CA MET A 183 -12.45 0.69 -4.50
C MET A 183 -11.18 -0.09 -4.81
N ILE A 184 -10.08 0.24 -4.13
CA ILE A 184 -8.80 -0.45 -4.31
C ILE A 184 -8.41 -1.20 -3.03
N ALA A 185 -7.73 -2.32 -3.18
CA ALA A 185 -7.30 -3.16 -2.07
C ALA A 185 -5.87 -2.78 -1.66
N ILE A 186 -5.66 -2.24 -0.46
CA ILE A 186 -4.33 -1.91 0.07
C ILE A 186 -4.02 -2.78 1.28
N GLY A 187 -2.74 -2.95 1.63
CA GLY A 187 -2.35 -3.67 2.84
C GLY A 187 -1.13 -4.55 2.65
N LEU A 188 -1.05 -5.64 3.42
CA LEU A 188 0.07 -6.58 3.43
C LEU A 188 -0.42 -8.02 3.33
N ILE A 189 0.16 -8.81 2.43
CA ILE A 189 -0.11 -10.23 2.28
C ILE A 189 1.19 -11.03 2.29
N ASN A 190 1.10 -12.24 2.84
CA ASN A 190 2.12 -13.28 2.72
C ASN A 190 1.55 -14.57 2.10
N GLU A 191 0.24 -14.57 1.82
CA GLU A 191 -0.55 -15.57 1.12
C GLU A 191 -1.85 -14.90 0.63
N GLY A 192 -2.56 -15.52 -0.31
CA GLY A 192 -3.95 -15.15 -0.63
C GLY A 192 -4.16 -13.90 -1.49
N GLY A 193 -3.17 -13.46 -2.28
CA GLY A 193 -3.37 -12.45 -3.33
C GLY A 193 -4.19 -12.97 -4.53
N PRO A 194 -4.38 -12.19 -5.61
CA PRO A 194 -3.83 -10.86 -5.89
C PRO A 194 -4.55 -9.70 -5.21
N PHE A 195 -3.89 -8.55 -5.13
CA PHE A 195 -4.51 -7.29 -4.72
C PHE A 195 -5.40 -6.73 -5.84
N ASP A 196 -4.98 -6.90 -7.09
CA ASP A 196 -5.82 -6.51 -8.21
C ASP A 196 -6.96 -7.51 -8.42
N HIS A 197 -8.20 -7.03 -8.37
CA HIS A 197 -9.40 -7.86 -8.58
C HIS A 197 -10.03 -7.73 -9.98
N SER A 198 -9.38 -7.01 -10.89
CA SER A 198 -9.77 -6.90 -12.29
C SER A 198 -9.45 -8.17 -13.09
N ALA A 199 -9.96 -8.24 -14.32
CA ALA A 199 -9.65 -9.33 -15.24
C ALA A 199 -8.18 -9.32 -15.74
N LEU A 200 -7.40 -8.27 -15.46
CA LEU A 200 -6.03 -8.09 -15.93
C LEU A 200 -4.96 -8.56 -14.90
N ASN A 201 -5.38 -9.21 -13.82
CA ASN A 201 -4.53 -9.64 -12.71
C ASN A 201 -3.81 -10.98 -12.93
N SER A 202 -3.95 -11.63 -14.08
CA SER A 202 -3.46 -13.01 -14.30
C SER A 202 -1.95 -13.13 -14.10
N LYS A 203 -1.17 -12.18 -14.62
CA LYS A 203 0.28 -12.14 -14.49
C LYS A 203 0.73 -11.80 -13.05
N GLU A 204 0.04 -10.89 -12.38
CA GLU A 204 0.28 -10.58 -10.95
C GLU A 204 0.08 -11.83 -10.10
N LYS A 205 -1.08 -12.48 -10.25
CA LYS A 205 -1.40 -13.71 -9.54
C LYS A 205 -0.37 -14.81 -9.78
N GLU A 206 0.14 -14.93 -11.01
CA GLU A 206 1.20 -15.89 -11.34
C GLU A 206 2.47 -15.63 -10.53
N VAL A 207 3.02 -14.40 -10.57
CA VAL A 207 4.26 -14.09 -9.86
C VAL A 207 4.10 -14.13 -8.35
N GLU A 208 2.98 -13.68 -7.80
CA GLU A 208 2.69 -13.82 -6.37
C GLU A 208 2.65 -15.28 -5.94
N THR A 209 2.03 -16.15 -6.76
CA THR A 209 2.01 -17.59 -6.50
C THR A 209 3.43 -18.16 -6.45
N LEU A 210 4.31 -17.72 -7.35
CA LEU A 210 5.71 -18.13 -7.35
C LEU A 210 6.47 -17.64 -6.10
N ILE A 211 6.22 -16.41 -5.65
CA ILE A 211 6.76 -15.87 -4.38
C ILE A 211 6.26 -16.71 -3.20
N PHE A 212 4.96 -17.02 -3.13
CA PHE A 212 4.39 -17.83 -2.05
C PHE A 212 4.94 -19.26 -2.03
N GLN A 213 5.22 -19.84 -3.21
CA GLN A 213 5.89 -21.15 -3.31
C GLN A 213 7.33 -21.11 -2.77
N GLN A 214 8.10 -20.06 -3.06
CA GLN A 214 9.43 -19.87 -2.47
C GLN A 214 9.34 -19.68 -0.95
N ASN A 215 8.38 -18.88 -0.49
CA ASN A 215 8.12 -18.62 0.92
C ASN A 215 7.78 -19.88 1.72
N ALA A 216 7.03 -20.83 1.14
CA ALA A 216 6.63 -22.06 1.83
C ALA A 216 7.83 -22.81 2.42
N THR A 217 9.00 -22.76 1.77
CA THR A 217 10.23 -23.35 2.33
C THR A 217 11.10 -22.31 3.04
N ALA A 218 11.30 -21.13 2.45
CA ALA A 218 12.22 -20.13 2.98
C ALA A 218 11.76 -19.56 4.35
N CYS A 219 10.46 -19.33 4.52
CA CYS A 219 9.89 -18.76 5.74
C CYS A 219 9.81 -19.78 6.90
N MET A 220 10.06 -21.08 6.66
CA MET A 220 10.21 -22.07 7.73
C MET A 220 11.65 -22.20 8.23
N ASN A 221 12.63 -21.64 7.50
CA ASN A 221 14.02 -21.70 7.91
C ASN A 221 14.23 -20.86 9.20
N PRO A 222 14.87 -21.41 10.25
CA PRO A 222 15.18 -20.65 11.46
C PRO A 222 16.19 -19.52 11.22
N ASN A 223 17.07 -19.70 10.23
CA ASN A 223 18.01 -18.70 9.74
C ASN A 223 17.40 -18.04 8.51
N ARG A 224 16.44 -17.14 8.70
CA ARG A 224 15.86 -16.36 7.61
C ARG A 224 15.91 -14.87 7.88
N ILE A 225 15.76 -14.11 6.81
CA ILE A 225 15.33 -12.71 6.87
C ILE A 225 14.01 -12.58 6.14
N THR A 226 13.18 -11.64 6.59
CA THR A 226 11.95 -11.25 5.90
C THR A 226 12.09 -9.84 5.35
N LEU A 227 11.76 -9.64 4.07
CA LEU A 227 11.67 -8.33 3.45
C LEU A 227 10.23 -8.07 3.02
N ALA A 228 9.79 -6.82 3.06
CA ALA A 228 8.56 -6.41 2.39
C ALA A 228 8.87 -5.82 1.02
N ILE A 229 8.03 -6.12 0.05
CA ILE A 229 8.02 -5.49 -1.26
C ILE A 229 6.79 -4.61 -1.30
N VAL A 230 6.99 -3.30 -1.30
CA VAL A 230 5.90 -2.33 -1.28
C VAL A 230 5.77 -1.67 -2.63
N THR A 231 4.68 -1.98 -3.34
CA THR A 231 4.44 -1.49 -4.69
C THR A 231 2.97 -1.18 -4.95
N MET A 232 2.63 -0.81 -6.18
CA MET A 232 1.26 -0.53 -6.61
C MET A 232 0.74 -1.70 -7.45
N LEU A 233 -0.29 -2.37 -6.95
CA LEU A 233 -0.91 -3.56 -7.52
C LEU A 233 -2.41 -3.32 -7.67
N SER A 234 -2.80 -2.08 -7.98
CA SER A 234 -4.20 -1.72 -8.22
C SER A 234 -4.35 -0.95 -9.50
N ARG A 235 -5.58 -0.98 -10.02
CA ARG A 235 -6.01 -0.27 -11.22
C ARG A 235 -7.24 0.58 -10.88
N THR A 236 -7.30 1.77 -11.46
CA THR A 236 -8.46 2.67 -11.40
C THR A 236 -8.84 3.11 -12.80
N VAL A 237 -9.95 3.84 -12.95
CA VAL A 237 -10.34 4.41 -14.26
C VAL A 237 -9.25 5.36 -14.79
N ASP A 238 -8.63 6.12 -13.89
CA ASP A 238 -7.59 7.11 -14.24
C ASP A 238 -6.18 6.49 -14.33
N ASP A 239 -5.99 5.28 -13.82
CA ASP A 239 -4.70 4.57 -13.84
C ASP A 239 -4.95 3.07 -14.08
N VAL A 240 -5.25 2.75 -15.33
CA VAL A 240 -5.63 1.38 -15.74
C VAL A 240 -4.40 0.47 -15.89
N THR A 241 -3.22 1.05 -16.13
CA THR A 241 -2.04 0.30 -16.61
C THR A 241 -0.78 0.64 -15.84
N LEU A 242 -0.42 1.91 -15.68
CA LEU A 242 0.91 2.33 -15.26
C LEU A 242 1.28 1.78 -13.88
N SER A 243 0.45 2.04 -12.86
CA SER A 243 0.72 1.60 -11.49
C SER A 243 0.86 0.08 -11.37
N ALA A 244 -0.16 -0.66 -11.79
CA ALA A 244 -0.18 -2.11 -11.68
C ALA A 244 0.92 -2.80 -12.50
N GLN A 245 1.32 -2.20 -13.62
CA GLN A 245 2.39 -2.77 -14.44
C GLN A 245 3.77 -2.50 -13.84
N VAL A 246 4.03 -1.31 -13.29
CA VAL A 246 5.25 -1.06 -12.50
C VAL A 246 5.32 -2.07 -11.34
N GLY A 247 4.22 -2.28 -10.61
CA GLY A 247 4.21 -3.26 -9.53
C GLY A 247 4.41 -4.70 -9.99
N LEU A 248 3.83 -5.09 -11.11
CA LEU A 248 4.07 -6.40 -11.72
C LEU A 248 5.56 -6.60 -12.06
N ASP A 249 6.18 -5.61 -12.69
CA ASP A 249 7.59 -5.64 -13.06
C ASP A 249 8.47 -5.76 -11.80
N GLU A 250 8.16 -5.01 -10.74
CA GLU A 250 8.86 -5.14 -9.46
C GLU A 250 8.69 -6.53 -8.84
N LEU A 251 7.47 -7.09 -8.84
CA LEU A 251 7.21 -8.44 -8.34
C LEU A 251 8.03 -9.49 -9.11
N HIS A 252 8.20 -9.34 -10.42
CA HIS A 252 9.09 -10.21 -11.19
C HIS A 252 10.55 -10.10 -10.74
N GLY A 253 11.05 -8.87 -10.59
CA GLY A 253 12.42 -8.61 -10.14
C GLY A 253 12.73 -9.20 -8.76
N VAL A 254 11.86 -8.96 -7.79
CA VAL A 254 12.03 -9.48 -6.41
C VAL A 254 11.88 -11.00 -6.33
N TYR A 255 10.98 -11.59 -7.13
CA TYR A 255 10.86 -13.04 -7.23
C TYR A 255 12.15 -13.67 -7.77
N LEU A 256 12.69 -13.14 -8.87
CA LEU A 256 13.94 -13.63 -9.45
C LEU A 256 15.09 -13.52 -8.44
N ALA A 257 15.20 -12.40 -7.73
CA ALA A 257 16.20 -12.20 -6.69
C ALA A 257 16.05 -13.21 -5.54
N GLN A 258 14.81 -13.47 -5.09
CA GLN A 258 14.51 -14.46 -4.07
C GLN A 258 14.87 -15.87 -4.51
N LYS A 259 14.45 -16.25 -5.72
CA LYS A 259 14.72 -17.56 -6.30
C LYS A 259 16.23 -17.81 -6.41
N ASP A 260 16.96 -16.87 -6.98
CA ASP A 260 18.41 -16.96 -7.15
C ASP A 260 19.09 -17.14 -5.79
N TYR A 261 18.80 -16.25 -4.83
CA TYR A 261 19.38 -16.30 -3.50
C TYR A 261 19.05 -17.60 -2.75
N ASN A 262 17.78 -18.03 -2.77
CA ASN A 262 17.36 -19.23 -2.05
C ASN A 262 17.86 -20.53 -2.68
N SER A 263 18.21 -20.53 -3.97
CA SER A 263 18.71 -21.70 -4.71
C SER A 263 20.14 -22.11 -4.35
N VAL A 264 20.94 -21.19 -3.78
CA VAL A 264 22.32 -21.47 -3.37
C VAL A 264 22.30 -22.45 -2.19
N LYS A 265 22.92 -23.63 -2.38
CA LYS A 265 22.87 -24.74 -1.40
C LYS A 265 23.65 -24.44 -0.14
N GLU A 266 24.79 -23.76 -0.28
CA GLU A 266 25.69 -23.38 0.80
C GLU A 266 25.15 -22.21 1.64
N GLN A 267 24.16 -21.49 1.11
CA GLN A 267 23.51 -20.36 1.76
C GLN A 267 22.59 -20.85 2.88
N GLN A 268 23.04 -20.70 4.12
CA GLN A 268 22.26 -21.08 5.31
C GLN A 268 21.08 -20.15 5.54
N THR A 269 21.26 -18.86 5.28
CA THR A 269 20.21 -17.84 5.46
C THR A 269 19.28 -17.80 4.27
N LYS A 270 17.96 -17.89 4.48
CA LYS A 270 16.95 -17.80 3.40
C LYS A 270 16.19 -16.48 3.41
N LEU A 271 15.69 -16.10 2.24
CA LEU A 271 14.88 -14.90 2.02
C LEU A 271 13.40 -15.25 1.96
N CYS A 272 12.64 -14.73 2.93
CA CYS A 272 11.19 -14.72 2.96
C CYS A 272 10.69 -13.34 2.50
N LEU A 273 9.64 -13.29 1.70
CA LEU A 273 9.08 -12.06 1.17
C LEU A 273 7.63 -11.88 1.66
N ILE A 274 7.23 -10.64 1.96
CA ILE A 274 5.83 -10.25 2.06
C ILE A 274 5.53 -9.15 1.05
N ILE A 275 4.31 -9.10 0.56
CA ILE A 275 3.89 -8.16 -0.48
C ILE A 275 3.00 -7.11 0.15
N GLY A 276 3.32 -5.84 -0.11
CA GLY A 276 2.53 -4.70 0.31
C GLY A 276 2.03 -3.93 -0.90
N ASN A 277 0.74 -3.62 -0.90
CA ASN A 277 0.13 -2.80 -1.94
C ASN A 277 -0.27 -1.43 -1.40
N ILE A 278 0.24 -0.37 -2.03
CA ILE A 278 -0.11 1.04 -1.76
C ILE A 278 -1.13 1.61 -2.76
N GLY A 279 -1.81 0.74 -3.52
CA GLY A 279 -2.89 1.13 -4.41
C GLY A 279 -2.37 1.53 -5.78
N THR A 280 -2.65 2.78 -6.20
CA THR A 280 -2.09 3.41 -7.40
C THR A 280 -1.22 4.60 -7.02
N ARG A 281 -0.50 5.17 -7.99
CA ARG A 281 0.29 6.40 -7.79
C ARG A 281 -0.57 7.56 -7.25
N LEU A 282 -1.85 7.62 -7.63
CA LEU A 282 -2.80 8.67 -7.19
C LEU A 282 -3.25 8.52 -5.75
N THR A 283 -3.21 7.31 -5.19
CA THR A 283 -3.64 7.06 -3.81
C THR A 283 -2.51 7.11 -2.79
N THR A 284 -1.29 7.33 -3.26
CA THR A 284 -0.06 7.29 -2.47
C THR A 284 -0.15 8.03 -1.13
N THR A 285 -0.65 9.27 -1.14
CA THR A 285 -0.72 10.13 0.07
C THR A 285 -1.59 9.53 1.18
N GLN A 286 -2.59 8.73 0.81
CA GLN A 286 -3.53 8.08 1.73
C GLN A 286 -3.09 6.66 2.08
N ALA A 287 -2.65 5.89 1.08
CA ALA A 287 -2.36 4.47 1.21
C ALA A 287 -1.00 4.21 1.90
N VAL A 288 0.03 5.02 1.61
CA VAL A 288 1.38 4.80 2.15
C VAL A 288 1.40 4.81 3.69
N PRO A 289 0.79 5.78 4.40
CA PRO A 289 0.73 5.72 5.86
C PRO A 289 0.06 4.46 6.41
N LEU A 290 -1.02 3.99 5.77
CA LEU A 290 -1.76 2.80 6.20
C LEU A 290 -0.93 1.52 6.03
N VAL A 291 -0.23 1.38 4.91
CA VAL A 291 0.67 0.24 4.66
C VAL A 291 1.90 0.30 5.57
N LEU A 292 2.49 1.48 5.79
CA LEU A 292 3.62 1.64 6.72
C LEU A 292 3.25 1.28 8.15
N GLN A 293 2.05 1.67 8.59
CA GLN A 293 1.55 1.29 9.90
C GLN A 293 1.48 -0.24 10.06
N ARG A 294 0.97 -0.94 9.04
CA ARG A 294 0.93 -2.41 8.99
C ARG A 294 2.33 -3.01 8.97
N LEU A 295 3.26 -2.42 8.23
CA LEU A 295 4.66 -2.85 8.17
C LEU A 295 5.37 -2.72 9.52
N ILE A 296 5.14 -1.63 10.25
CA ILE A 296 5.71 -1.45 11.59
C ILE A 296 5.17 -2.51 12.55
N ARG A 297 3.86 -2.81 12.50
CA ARG A 297 3.28 -3.93 13.28
C ARG A 297 3.89 -5.26 12.88
N TYR A 298 4.03 -5.51 11.57
CA TYR A 298 4.65 -6.72 11.07
C TYR A 298 6.09 -6.86 11.55
N SER A 299 6.88 -5.79 11.57
CA SER A 299 8.26 -5.83 12.08
C SER A 299 8.37 -6.15 13.57
N LYS A 300 7.33 -5.82 14.35
CA LYS A 300 7.23 -6.20 15.77
C LYS A 300 6.76 -7.63 15.97
N TYR A 301 5.98 -8.17 15.02
CA TYR A 301 5.47 -9.53 15.01
C TYR A 301 6.51 -10.53 14.52
N ASP A 302 7.13 -10.26 13.36
CA ASP A 302 8.21 -11.07 12.78
C ASP A 302 9.58 -10.44 13.09
N THR A 303 10.25 -10.97 14.11
CA THR A 303 11.61 -10.52 14.50
C THR A 303 12.69 -10.79 13.45
N THR A 304 12.39 -11.48 12.35
CA THR A 304 13.27 -11.68 11.19
C THR A 304 13.08 -10.63 10.09
N PHE A 305 12.10 -9.73 10.23
CA PHE A 305 11.88 -8.60 9.31
C PHE A 305 13.07 -7.63 9.29
N ARG A 306 13.61 -7.30 8.11
CA ARG A 306 14.83 -6.47 7.98
C ARG A 306 14.70 -5.21 7.14
N GLY A 307 13.62 -5.03 6.40
CA GLY A 307 13.45 -3.82 5.62
C GLY A 307 12.45 -3.93 4.49
N VAL A 308 12.40 -2.85 3.72
CA VAL A 308 11.51 -2.70 2.57
C VAL A 308 12.33 -2.52 1.29
N VAL A 309 11.88 -3.21 0.24
CA VAL A 309 12.17 -2.91 -1.15
C VAL A 309 10.90 -2.27 -1.73
N GLY A 310 11.03 -1.16 -2.45
CA GLY A 310 9.89 -0.55 -3.14
C GLY A 310 9.70 0.93 -2.83
N PHE A 311 8.44 1.39 -2.86
CA PHE A 311 8.10 2.79 -3.10
C PHE A 311 8.78 3.31 -4.39
N PRO A 312 8.43 2.72 -5.56
CA PRO A 312 9.06 3.02 -6.85
C PRO A 312 8.96 4.48 -7.30
N PHE A 313 7.84 5.15 -7.00
CA PHE A 313 7.65 6.55 -7.37
C PHE A 313 8.23 7.47 -6.31
N SER A 314 8.87 8.55 -6.76
CA SER A 314 9.46 9.56 -5.88
C SER A 314 8.47 10.13 -4.87
N GLY A 315 7.23 10.40 -5.27
CA GLY A 315 6.19 10.87 -4.36
C GLY A 315 5.85 9.84 -3.28
N ALA A 316 5.83 8.55 -3.61
CA ALA A 316 5.58 7.48 -2.65
C ALA A 316 6.74 7.30 -1.68
N ALA A 317 7.97 7.33 -2.17
CA ALA A 317 9.16 7.27 -1.32
C ALA A 317 9.26 8.49 -0.38
N GLN A 318 8.88 9.68 -0.86
CA GLN A 318 8.86 10.89 -0.05
C GLN A 318 7.83 10.79 1.08
N VAL A 319 6.57 10.48 0.76
CA VAL A 319 5.52 10.28 1.77
C VAL A 319 5.93 9.20 2.77
N ALA A 320 6.54 8.10 2.30
CA ALA A 320 6.96 7.01 3.16
C ALA A 320 8.03 7.43 4.17
N THR A 321 9.07 8.12 3.69
CA THR A 321 10.20 8.54 4.51
C THR A 321 9.82 9.64 5.50
N GLU A 322 9.01 10.61 5.07
CA GLU A 322 8.44 11.64 5.94
C GLU A 322 7.57 11.02 7.04
N THR A 323 6.73 10.04 6.69
CA THR A 323 5.86 9.33 7.65
C THR A 323 6.70 8.56 8.68
N LEU A 324 7.71 7.80 8.24
CA LEU A 324 8.61 7.06 9.13
C LEU A 324 9.36 8.01 10.07
N GLN A 325 9.85 9.15 9.55
CA GLN A 325 10.51 10.17 10.36
C GLN A 325 9.56 10.78 11.39
N ALA A 326 8.34 11.14 10.99
CA ALA A 326 7.32 11.71 11.87
C ALA A 326 6.92 10.75 13.01
N TRP A 327 6.95 9.44 12.76
CA TRP A 327 6.69 8.41 13.76
C TRP A 327 7.93 7.98 14.56
N GLY A 328 9.09 8.58 14.31
CA GLY A 328 10.35 8.24 14.98
C GLY A 328 10.88 6.84 14.63
N GLN A 329 10.47 6.29 13.49
CA GLN A 329 10.84 4.94 13.02
C GLN A 329 12.18 4.95 12.28
N THR A 330 13.26 5.32 12.98
CA THR A 330 14.61 5.40 12.40
C THR A 330 15.31 4.05 12.26
N GLY A 331 14.61 2.93 12.45
CA GLY A 331 15.16 1.58 12.31
C GLY A 331 14.80 0.91 10.99
N PHE A 332 13.94 1.53 10.18
CA PHE A 332 13.28 0.93 9.03
C PHE A 332 14.00 1.29 7.72
N PRO A 333 14.90 0.45 7.18
CA PRO A 333 15.52 0.74 5.90
C PRO A 333 14.53 0.56 4.76
N VAL A 334 14.62 1.46 3.80
CA VAL A 334 13.89 1.43 2.54
C VAL A 334 14.92 1.47 1.43
N VAL A 335 14.87 0.52 0.51
CA VAL A 335 15.67 0.53 -0.72
C VAL A 335 14.70 0.66 -1.89
N SER A 336 14.62 1.86 -2.45
CA SER A 336 13.77 2.11 -3.61
C SER A 336 14.44 1.66 -4.91
N PRO A 337 13.73 0.95 -5.78
CA PRO A 337 14.27 0.54 -7.07
C PRO A 337 14.32 1.68 -8.09
N SER A 338 13.45 2.70 -8.01
CA SER A 338 13.35 3.71 -9.08
C SER A 338 13.10 5.16 -8.63
N ALA A 339 12.95 5.44 -7.33
CA ALA A 339 12.71 6.82 -6.89
C ALA A 339 13.96 7.71 -7.08
N SER A 340 13.93 8.59 -8.07
CA SER A 340 15.07 9.40 -8.55
C SER A 340 15.07 10.86 -8.07
N SER A 341 13.99 11.35 -7.45
CA SER A 341 13.89 12.71 -6.92
C SER A 341 15.06 13.12 -6.00
N ASP A 342 15.52 14.38 -6.14
CA ASP A 342 16.60 14.91 -5.31
C ASP A 342 16.17 15.22 -3.88
N GLN A 343 14.86 15.34 -3.62
CA GLN A 343 14.30 15.51 -2.26
C GLN A 343 14.59 14.29 -1.37
N LEU A 344 14.90 13.14 -1.97
CA LEU A 344 15.27 11.90 -1.27
C LEU A 344 16.78 11.79 -0.99
N ASN A 345 17.56 12.79 -1.42
CA ASN A 345 18.96 12.91 -1.04
C ASN A 345 19.05 13.10 0.47
N ASN A 346 20.02 12.42 1.09
CA ASN A 346 20.32 12.59 2.50
C ASN A 346 19.20 12.18 3.48
N VAL A 347 18.23 11.39 3.04
CA VAL A 347 17.18 10.85 3.91
C VAL A 347 17.70 9.62 4.67
N LYS A 348 17.56 9.64 6.00
CA LYS A 348 18.10 8.58 6.87
C LYS A 348 17.41 7.23 6.61
N ASN A 349 18.22 6.19 6.43
CA ASN A 349 17.80 4.82 6.08
C ASN A 349 16.97 4.70 4.80
N PHE A 350 16.98 5.73 3.96
CA PHE A 350 16.55 5.58 2.58
C PHE A 350 17.78 5.26 1.75
N TYR A 351 17.61 4.36 0.78
CA TYR A 351 18.60 4.01 -0.21
C TYR A 351 17.89 3.85 -1.55
N ARG A 352 18.63 3.98 -2.64
CA ARG A 352 18.11 3.70 -3.98
C ARG A 352 19.18 3.10 -4.86
N VAL A 353 18.78 2.28 -5.82
CA VAL A 353 19.72 1.67 -6.79
C VAL A 353 19.84 2.47 -8.09
N VAL A 354 19.12 3.60 -8.17
CA VAL A 354 19.16 4.56 -9.29
C VAL A 354 19.84 5.86 -8.88
N SER A 355 20.37 6.59 -9.85
CA SER A 355 20.98 7.90 -9.59
C SER A 355 19.92 8.96 -9.27
N PRO A 356 20.30 10.03 -8.57
CA PRO A 356 19.45 11.22 -8.43
C PRO A 356 19.16 11.89 -9.78
N ASN A 357 18.06 12.65 -9.84
CA ASN A 357 17.65 13.44 -10.99
C ASN A 357 18.74 14.43 -11.44
N MET A 358 19.50 15.03 -10.52
CA MET A 358 20.66 15.86 -10.89
C MET A 358 21.65 15.16 -11.83
N VAL A 359 21.99 13.91 -11.52
CA VAL A 359 22.96 13.12 -12.30
C VAL A 359 22.33 12.63 -13.62
N GLN A 360 21.04 12.28 -13.59
CA GLN A 360 20.27 11.93 -14.77
C GLN A 360 20.19 13.10 -15.77
N SER A 361 19.86 14.29 -15.29
CA SER A 361 19.80 15.51 -16.09
C SER A 361 21.16 15.89 -16.67
N GLU A 362 22.24 15.73 -15.89
CA GLU A 362 23.61 15.94 -16.39
C GLU A 362 23.91 15.03 -17.59
N ALA A 363 23.55 13.75 -17.50
CA ALA A 363 23.75 12.79 -18.59
C ALA A 363 23.03 13.23 -19.88
N MET A 364 21.78 13.68 -19.77
CA MET A 364 21.00 14.14 -20.92
C MET A 364 21.56 15.45 -21.51
N VAL A 365 21.99 16.41 -20.68
CA VAL A 365 22.62 17.65 -21.14
C VAL A 365 23.93 17.37 -21.86
N GLN A 366 24.77 16.47 -21.33
CA GLN A 366 26.01 16.06 -21.99
C GLN A 366 25.75 15.33 -23.32
N PHE A 367 24.73 14.47 -23.36
CA PHE A 367 24.29 13.82 -24.60
C PHE A 367 23.88 14.85 -25.65
N LEU A 368 23.00 15.79 -25.30
CA LEU A 368 22.53 16.83 -26.21
C LEU A 368 23.68 17.69 -26.74
N GLN A 369 24.58 18.11 -25.84
CA GLN A 369 25.74 18.90 -26.22
C GLN A 369 26.62 18.17 -27.24
N GLN A 370 26.84 16.87 -27.08
CA GLN A 370 27.74 16.15 -27.97
C GLN A 370 27.07 15.67 -29.26
N ALA A 371 25.79 15.27 -29.19
CA ALA A 371 25.05 14.75 -30.34
C ALA A 371 24.59 15.86 -31.30
N TYR A 372 24.24 17.03 -30.77
CA TYR A 372 23.55 18.06 -31.55
C TYR A 372 24.29 19.39 -31.67
N HIS A 373 25.36 19.61 -30.90
CA HIS A 373 26.17 20.81 -31.06
C HIS A 373 27.31 20.57 -32.06
N THR A 374 27.24 21.23 -33.21
CA THR A 374 28.36 21.29 -34.16
C THR A 374 29.14 22.59 -33.98
N PRO A 375 30.48 22.61 -34.22
CA PRO A 375 31.27 23.85 -34.20
C PRO A 375 30.74 24.96 -35.13
N GLN A 376 29.89 24.61 -36.09
CA GLN A 376 29.28 25.52 -37.07
C GLN A 376 27.93 26.08 -36.62
N GLN A 377 27.34 25.59 -35.52
CA GLN A 377 26.04 26.03 -35.04
C GLN A 377 26.18 27.37 -34.29
N THR A 378 25.71 28.45 -34.93
CA THR A 378 25.78 29.82 -34.38
C THR A 378 24.55 30.23 -33.59
N ALA A 379 23.41 29.56 -33.81
CA ALA A 379 22.18 29.81 -33.07
C ALA A 379 22.09 28.85 -31.87
N PRO A 380 21.71 29.33 -30.68
CA PRO A 380 21.49 28.46 -29.54
C PRO A 380 20.35 27.46 -29.80
N THR A 381 20.53 26.22 -29.34
CA THR A 381 19.47 25.21 -29.32
C THR A 381 18.43 25.59 -28.28
N LYS A 382 17.17 25.74 -28.67
CA LYS A 382 16.05 26.07 -27.78
C LYS A 382 15.33 24.82 -27.32
N ILE A 383 15.08 24.71 -26.02
CA ILE A 383 14.42 23.56 -25.41
C ILE A 383 13.26 24.04 -24.54
N ALA A 384 12.05 23.57 -24.87
CA ALA A 384 10.89 23.72 -24.03
C ALA A 384 10.91 22.63 -22.94
N VAL A 385 10.86 22.99 -21.66
CA VAL A 385 11.04 22.05 -20.54
C VAL A 385 9.71 21.84 -19.82
N PHE A 386 9.02 20.76 -20.15
CA PHE A 386 7.68 20.42 -19.65
C PHE A 386 7.77 19.79 -18.26
N PHE A 387 6.99 20.29 -17.30
CA PHE A 387 6.98 19.79 -15.92
C PHE A 387 5.66 20.03 -15.20
N ASP A 388 5.43 19.24 -14.15
CA ASP A 388 4.38 19.41 -13.16
C ASP A 388 5.02 19.83 -11.82
N SER A 389 4.56 20.94 -11.24
CA SER A 389 5.09 21.47 -9.98
C SER A 389 4.66 20.66 -8.75
N GLU A 390 3.56 19.92 -8.84
CA GLU A 390 2.99 19.16 -7.72
C GLU A 390 3.57 17.74 -7.62
N ASP A 391 4.26 17.25 -8.66
CA ASP A 391 4.94 15.96 -8.65
C ASP A 391 6.44 16.10 -8.33
N SER A 392 6.88 15.41 -7.28
CA SER A 392 8.27 15.47 -6.78
C SER A 392 9.33 15.01 -7.80
N TYR A 393 9.00 14.05 -8.67
CA TYR A 393 9.90 13.57 -9.71
C TYR A 393 10.01 14.59 -10.84
N SER A 394 8.87 15.03 -11.37
CA SER A 394 8.76 15.99 -12.47
C SER A 394 9.42 17.31 -12.12
N SER A 395 9.02 17.90 -10.99
CA SER A 395 9.54 19.19 -10.52
C SER A 395 11.05 19.18 -10.27
N SER A 396 11.59 18.09 -9.70
CA SER A 396 13.03 17.93 -9.49
C SER A 396 13.74 17.82 -10.84
N LEU A 397 13.33 16.86 -11.68
CA LEU A 397 14.01 16.57 -12.93
C LEU A 397 14.10 17.80 -13.85
N HIS A 398 13.01 18.56 -13.98
CA HIS A 398 13.00 19.82 -14.73
C HIS A 398 13.99 20.84 -14.16
N ARG A 399 13.97 21.07 -12.84
CA ARG A 399 14.84 22.05 -12.19
C ARG A 399 16.30 21.68 -12.42
N ASP A 400 16.62 20.41 -12.22
CA ASP A 400 17.98 19.90 -12.31
C ASP A 400 18.48 19.91 -13.78
N PHE A 401 17.59 19.72 -14.76
CA PHE A 401 17.92 19.88 -16.19
C PHE A 401 18.26 21.33 -16.53
N MET A 402 17.40 22.28 -16.12
CA MET A 402 17.64 23.70 -16.35
C MET A 402 18.91 24.20 -15.65
N GLU A 403 19.19 23.73 -14.43
CA GLU A 403 20.40 24.07 -13.69
C GLU A 403 21.67 23.57 -14.40
N ASN A 404 21.66 22.32 -14.87
CA ASN A 404 22.78 21.74 -15.62
C ASN A 404 23.05 22.49 -16.94
N VAL A 405 22.01 23.01 -17.61
CA VAL A 405 22.17 23.88 -18.78
C VAL A 405 22.77 25.22 -18.38
N ALA A 406 22.22 25.88 -17.36
CA ALA A 406 22.62 27.23 -16.94
C ALA A 406 24.07 27.30 -16.46
N ASN A 407 24.59 26.22 -15.88
CA ASN A 407 25.94 26.20 -15.28
C ASN A 407 27.08 26.31 -16.31
N ASP A 408 26.94 25.73 -17.51
CA ASP A 408 28.06 25.65 -18.46
C ASP A 408 27.67 25.43 -19.93
N LYS A 409 26.40 25.69 -20.31
CA LYS A 409 25.91 25.42 -21.68
C LYS A 409 25.31 26.66 -22.33
N PRO A 410 26.12 27.71 -22.61
CA PRO A 410 25.62 28.98 -23.17
C PRO A 410 24.97 28.85 -24.56
N ASN A 411 25.22 27.74 -25.26
CA ASN A 411 24.63 27.46 -26.58
C ASN A 411 23.30 26.68 -26.50
N ILE A 412 22.78 26.46 -25.29
CA ILE A 412 21.46 25.87 -25.05
C ILE A 412 20.63 26.89 -24.28
N LEU A 413 19.42 27.17 -24.77
CA LEU A 413 18.44 28.02 -24.11
C LEU A 413 17.26 27.16 -23.68
N THR A 414 16.94 27.18 -22.40
CA THR A 414 15.78 26.48 -21.84
C THR A 414 14.69 27.47 -21.45
N PHE A 415 13.44 27.06 -21.56
CA PHE A 415 12.30 27.78 -20.98
C PHE A 415 11.26 26.79 -20.42
N PRO A 416 10.67 27.10 -19.26
CA PRO A 416 9.81 26.17 -18.54
C PRO A 416 8.37 26.16 -19.10
N GLU A 417 7.77 24.99 -19.12
CA GLU A 417 6.41 24.73 -19.62
C GLU A 417 5.63 23.93 -18.58
N SER A 418 4.64 24.54 -17.93
CA SER A 418 3.92 23.88 -16.84
C SER A 418 2.71 23.12 -17.38
N TYR A 419 2.61 21.83 -17.04
CA TYR A 419 1.43 21.00 -17.27
C TYR A 419 1.04 20.29 -15.97
N GLN A 420 -0.09 19.59 -16.01
CA GLN A 420 -0.55 18.75 -14.92
C GLN A 420 -0.57 17.30 -15.39
N ILE A 421 0.11 16.43 -14.64
CA ILE A 421 0.15 15.00 -14.88
C ILE A 421 -1.27 14.43 -14.84
N GLU A 422 -1.55 13.48 -15.74
CA GLU A 422 -2.86 12.87 -15.97
C GLU A 422 -3.96 13.83 -16.44
N ASN A 423 -3.58 15.05 -16.85
CA ASN A 423 -4.49 16.01 -17.43
C ASN A 423 -4.03 16.36 -18.86
N PRO A 424 -4.40 15.54 -19.88
CA PRO A 424 -4.05 15.79 -21.28
C PRO A 424 -4.43 17.19 -21.81
N ALA A 425 -5.48 17.81 -21.27
CA ALA A 425 -5.90 19.15 -21.68
C ALA A 425 -4.93 20.25 -21.19
N SER A 426 -4.18 20.00 -20.12
CA SER A 426 -3.18 20.93 -19.61
C SER A 426 -1.97 21.11 -20.54
N LEU A 427 -1.77 20.19 -21.49
CA LEU A 427 -0.66 20.23 -22.45
C LEU A 427 -0.88 21.21 -23.61
N ASP A 428 -2.11 21.69 -23.84
CA ASP A 428 -2.43 22.52 -25.02
C ASP A 428 -1.74 23.89 -24.99
N ALA A 429 -1.81 24.62 -23.87
CA ALA A 429 -1.18 25.93 -23.78
C ALA A 429 0.36 25.86 -23.82
N PRO A 430 1.03 24.97 -23.06
CA PRO A 430 2.48 24.84 -23.09
C PRO A 430 3.02 24.37 -24.44
N LEU A 431 2.32 23.46 -25.12
CA LEU A 431 2.71 23.06 -26.48
C LEU A 431 2.62 24.23 -27.47
N ASN A 432 1.56 25.03 -27.42
CA ASN A 432 1.44 26.19 -28.28
C ASN A 432 2.53 27.25 -28.01
N ASP A 433 2.93 27.44 -26.75
CA ASP A 433 4.03 28.35 -26.40
C ASP A 433 5.38 27.82 -26.91
N ALA A 434 5.70 26.55 -26.66
CA ALA A 434 6.90 25.89 -27.18
C ALA A 434 7.05 26.04 -28.71
N LEU A 435 5.96 25.84 -29.45
CA LEU A 435 5.91 26.03 -30.90
C LEU A 435 6.06 27.51 -31.30
N GLY A 436 5.41 28.43 -30.58
CA GLY A 436 5.51 29.87 -30.80
C GLY A 436 6.92 30.41 -30.56
N GLN A 437 7.63 29.87 -29.56
CA GLN A 437 9.01 30.18 -29.24
C GLN A 437 10.04 29.51 -30.17
N LYS A 438 9.56 28.61 -31.06
CA LYS A 438 10.36 27.81 -31.99
C LYS A 438 11.35 26.91 -31.26
N ALA A 439 10.86 26.08 -30.35
CA ALA A 439 11.67 25.04 -29.72
C ALA A 439 12.29 24.10 -30.77
N ASP A 440 13.56 23.74 -30.57
CA ASP A 440 14.25 22.71 -31.35
C ASP A 440 14.07 21.33 -30.72
N PHE A 441 13.81 21.28 -29.42
CA PHE A 441 13.54 20.06 -28.63
C PHE A 441 12.48 20.34 -27.57
N ILE A 442 11.80 19.27 -27.15
CA ILE A 442 11.06 19.25 -25.88
C ILE A 442 11.85 18.40 -24.89
N PHE A 443 12.13 18.92 -23.69
CA PHE A 443 12.51 18.08 -22.55
C PHE A 443 11.26 17.83 -21.71
N PHE A 444 10.81 16.58 -21.66
CA PHE A 444 9.58 16.18 -20.98
C PHE A 444 9.90 15.50 -19.65
N ALA A 445 9.77 16.25 -18.55
CA ALA A 445 9.97 15.75 -17.20
C ALA A 445 8.72 15.02 -16.68
N GLY A 446 8.19 14.07 -17.43
CA GLY A 446 6.92 13.42 -17.15
C GLY A 446 6.98 11.89 -17.19
N TYR A 447 5.81 11.27 -17.27
CA TYR A 447 5.64 9.83 -17.40
C TYR A 447 5.15 9.47 -18.81
N ALA A 448 5.39 8.23 -19.23
CA ALA A 448 5.01 7.73 -20.56
C ALA A 448 3.53 7.94 -20.91
N TYR A 449 2.62 7.87 -19.92
CA TYR A 449 1.19 8.13 -20.14
C TYR A 449 0.91 9.56 -20.62
N ASP A 450 1.53 10.56 -19.99
CA ASP A 450 1.35 11.97 -20.39
C ASP A 450 2.06 12.27 -21.71
N LEU A 451 3.15 11.54 -21.99
CA LEU A 451 3.87 11.65 -23.24
C LEU A 451 2.99 11.21 -24.42
N ASP A 452 2.27 10.11 -24.31
CA ASP A 452 1.35 9.64 -25.36
C ASP A 452 0.32 10.73 -25.74
N ALA A 453 -0.21 11.44 -24.74
CA ALA A 453 -1.10 12.58 -24.95
C ALA A 453 -0.41 13.78 -25.63
N LEU A 454 0.85 14.07 -25.27
CA LEU A 454 1.65 15.12 -25.91
C LEU A 454 1.95 14.78 -27.37
N GLU A 455 2.30 13.53 -27.65
CA GLU A 455 2.65 13.07 -29.00
C GLU A 455 1.45 13.05 -29.94
N GLY A 456 0.26 12.67 -29.47
CA GLY A 456 -0.97 12.81 -30.25
C GLY A 456 -1.23 14.26 -30.68
N LYS A 457 -0.87 15.24 -29.84
CA LYS A 457 -0.98 16.68 -30.17
C LYS A 457 0.14 17.13 -31.13
N LEU A 458 1.38 16.67 -30.93
CA LEU A 458 2.51 16.95 -31.82
C LEU A 458 2.27 16.41 -33.23
N GLN A 459 1.73 15.19 -33.36
CA GLN A 459 1.43 14.59 -34.66
C GLN A 459 0.44 15.43 -35.47
N ALA A 460 -0.59 15.98 -34.81
CA ALA A 460 -1.54 16.88 -35.45
C ALA A 460 -0.87 18.17 -35.97
N PHE A 461 0.15 18.66 -35.27
CA PHE A 461 0.96 19.80 -35.70
C PHE A 461 1.93 19.44 -36.83
N GLU A 462 2.67 18.33 -36.73
CA GLU A 462 3.66 17.88 -37.73
C GLU A 462 3.01 17.50 -39.07
N ALA A 463 1.76 17.02 -39.06
CA ALA A 463 1.00 16.82 -40.29
C ALA A 463 0.85 18.12 -41.11
N SER A 464 1.00 19.29 -40.48
CA SER A 464 0.96 20.61 -41.11
C SER A 464 2.34 21.26 -41.32
N ASN A 465 3.39 20.78 -40.64
CA ASN A 465 4.74 21.36 -40.64
C ASN A 465 5.82 20.27 -40.75
N ALA A 466 6.66 20.34 -41.77
CA ALA A 466 7.45 19.20 -42.25
C ALA A 466 8.60 18.70 -41.36
N ALA A 467 8.94 19.36 -40.24
CA ALA A 467 10.07 18.96 -39.40
C ALA A 467 9.58 18.42 -38.05
N PRO A 468 9.99 17.20 -37.65
CA PRO A 468 9.61 16.64 -36.35
C PRO A 468 10.31 17.34 -35.20
N LEU A 469 9.66 17.34 -34.03
CA LEU A 469 10.21 17.91 -32.81
C LEU A 469 10.67 16.78 -31.86
N PRO A 470 11.99 16.49 -31.77
CA PRO A 470 12.48 15.42 -30.91
C PRO A 470 12.20 15.70 -29.43
N ILE A 471 11.95 14.63 -28.69
CA ILE A 471 11.64 14.67 -27.27
C ILE A 471 12.83 14.08 -26.50
N LEU A 472 13.23 14.75 -25.44
CA LEU A 472 14.20 14.31 -24.45
C LEU A 472 13.45 14.05 -23.15
N GLY A 473 13.90 13.14 -22.30
CA GLY A 473 13.33 13.01 -20.97
C GLY A 473 14.04 12.03 -20.06
N GLY A 474 13.45 11.87 -18.88
CA GLY A 474 13.96 11.03 -17.81
C GLY A 474 13.58 9.55 -17.94
N ASP A 475 13.87 8.80 -16.88
CA ASP A 475 13.53 7.38 -16.72
C ASP A 475 12.03 7.08 -16.70
N GLY A 476 11.20 8.07 -16.39
CA GLY A 476 9.75 7.97 -16.53
C GLY A 476 9.26 7.70 -17.96
N LEU A 477 10.13 7.86 -18.97
CA LEU A 477 9.85 7.62 -20.39
C LEU A 477 10.54 6.35 -20.92
N TYR A 478 10.95 5.42 -20.07
CA TYR A 478 11.62 4.20 -20.54
C TYR A 478 10.70 3.29 -21.37
N ASP A 479 9.44 3.22 -20.99
CA ASP A 479 8.56 2.12 -21.37
C ASP A 479 7.61 2.46 -22.54
N LEU A 480 8.16 3.17 -23.52
CA LEU A 480 7.39 3.66 -24.67
C LEU A 480 6.93 2.53 -25.60
N THR A 481 7.62 1.39 -25.59
CA THR A 481 7.22 0.21 -26.39
C THR A 481 5.83 -0.32 -26.07
N ARG A 482 5.19 0.14 -24.97
CA ARG A 482 3.84 -0.27 -24.58
C ARG A 482 2.73 0.58 -25.20
N TYR A 483 3.04 1.74 -25.76
CA TYR A 483 2.05 2.62 -26.39
C TYR A 483 2.28 2.65 -27.91
N ILE A 484 1.94 1.56 -28.58
CA ILE A 484 2.19 1.33 -30.01
C ILE A 484 1.22 2.08 -30.96
N ASP A 485 0.26 2.81 -30.41
CA ASP A 485 -0.87 3.36 -31.18
C ASP A 485 -0.51 4.65 -31.95
N ASN A 486 0.65 5.25 -31.68
CA ASN A 486 1.09 6.51 -32.27
C ASN A 486 2.44 6.40 -32.99
N THR A 487 2.60 7.11 -34.12
CA THR A 487 3.92 7.28 -34.76
C THR A 487 4.68 8.35 -33.98
N TYR A 488 5.64 7.94 -33.17
CA TYR A 488 6.30 8.84 -32.24
C TYR A 488 7.17 9.91 -32.91
N SER A 489 7.36 11.00 -32.17
CA SER A 489 8.57 11.81 -32.33
C SER A 489 9.79 10.94 -31.98
N ILE A 490 10.99 11.34 -32.40
CA ILE A 490 12.18 10.64 -31.89
C ILE A 490 12.26 10.95 -30.38
N VAL A 491 12.22 9.93 -29.53
CA VAL A 491 12.31 10.11 -28.08
C VAL A 491 13.64 9.60 -27.55
N TYR A 492 14.38 10.47 -26.87
CA TYR A 492 15.56 10.10 -26.10
C TYR A 492 15.23 10.08 -24.61
N SER A 493 15.40 8.94 -23.96
CA SER A 493 15.15 8.79 -22.52
C SER A 493 16.37 8.28 -21.79
N THR A 494 16.64 8.82 -20.60
CA THR A 494 17.65 8.25 -19.71
C THR A 494 17.10 7.03 -18.98
N VAL A 495 17.94 6.04 -18.72
CA VAL A 495 17.56 4.83 -17.98
C VAL A 495 18.72 4.34 -17.11
N TYR A 496 18.41 3.57 -16.08
CA TYR A 496 19.42 3.05 -15.14
C TYR A 496 19.81 1.59 -15.37
N ALA A 497 19.17 0.92 -16.33
CA ALA A 497 19.50 -0.42 -16.76
C ALA A 497 19.62 -0.44 -18.29
N SER A 498 20.70 -1.04 -18.80
CA SER A 498 20.82 -1.26 -20.25
C SER A 498 19.61 -2.07 -20.71
N PRO A 499 18.98 -1.76 -21.85
CA PRO A 499 17.98 -2.62 -22.45
C PRO A 499 18.65 -3.96 -22.69
N LEU A 500 18.26 -4.97 -21.90
CA LEU A 500 18.77 -6.29 -22.08
C LEU A 500 18.06 -6.88 -23.29
N LYS A 501 18.82 -7.33 -24.29
CA LYS A 501 18.30 -8.24 -25.31
C LYS A 501 18.10 -9.60 -24.65
N THR A 502 17.09 -9.73 -23.80
CA THR A 502 16.75 -10.98 -23.14
C THR A 502 15.50 -11.55 -23.77
N ASP A 503 15.57 -12.83 -24.13
CA ASP A 503 14.40 -13.63 -24.48
C ASP A 503 13.52 -13.92 -23.25
N ASP A 504 13.96 -13.52 -22.05
CA ASP A 504 13.22 -13.70 -20.80
C ASP A 504 12.18 -12.58 -20.61
N PRO A 505 10.87 -12.89 -20.67
CA PRO A 505 9.81 -11.91 -20.52
C PRO A 505 9.73 -11.30 -19.11
N PHE A 506 10.41 -11.88 -18.11
CA PHE A 506 10.47 -11.34 -16.74
C PHE A 506 11.52 -10.22 -16.59
N VAL A 507 12.35 -9.99 -17.61
CA VAL A 507 13.49 -9.08 -17.52
C VAL A 507 13.20 -7.77 -18.25
N VAL A 508 12.52 -6.88 -17.55
CA VAL A 508 12.28 -5.47 -17.95
C VAL A 508 12.99 -4.53 -16.99
N ALA A 509 13.20 -3.24 -17.34
CA ALA A 509 14.05 -2.36 -16.52
C ALA A 509 13.60 -2.26 -15.05
N HIS A 510 12.31 -2.07 -14.78
CA HIS A 510 11.81 -2.03 -13.39
C HIS A 510 12.05 -3.36 -12.66
N ALA A 511 11.94 -4.49 -13.33
CA ALA A 511 12.28 -5.80 -12.76
C ALA A 511 13.78 -5.91 -12.44
N ILE A 512 14.65 -5.43 -13.32
CA ILE A 512 16.11 -5.38 -13.10
C ILE A 512 16.43 -4.52 -11.88
N LEU A 513 15.79 -3.35 -11.76
CA LEU A 513 16.00 -2.44 -10.65
C LEU A 513 15.45 -3.00 -9.33
N ALA A 514 14.29 -3.66 -9.33
CA ALA A 514 13.76 -4.35 -8.16
C ALA A 514 14.61 -5.56 -7.74
N TYR A 515 15.16 -6.30 -8.71
CA TYR A 515 16.13 -7.36 -8.46
C TYR A 515 17.37 -6.81 -7.75
N ASP A 516 17.93 -5.72 -8.26
CA ASP A 516 19.11 -5.10 -7.68
C ASP A 516 18.83 -4.46 -6.31
N ALA A 517 17.67 -3.82 -6.14
CA ALA A 517 17.22 -3.29 -4.86
C ALA A 517 17.08 -4.40 -3.81
N THR A 518 16.54 -5.57 -4.18
CA THR A 518 16.51 -6.75 -3.31
C THR A 518 17.91 -7.29 -3.03
N THR A 519 18.79 -7.25 -4.04
CA THR A 519 20.19 -7.66 -3.95
C THR A 519 20.99 -6.88 -2.91
N THR A 520 20.68 -5.60 -2.71
CA THR A 520 21.31 -4.79 -1.67
C THR A 520 21.21 -5.44 -0.27
N TYR A 521 20.03 -5.94 0.10
CA TYR A 521 19.78 -6.54 1.41
C TYR A 521 20.56 -7.83 1.60
N PHE A 522 20.53 -8.73 0.63
CA PHE A 522 21.22 -10.00 0.83
C PHE A 522 22.73 -9.87 0.70
N LYS A 523 23.26 -8.90 -0.07
CA LYS A 523 24.69 -8.56 0.00
C LYS A 523 25.10 -8.05 1.38
N ALA A 524 24.26 -7.24 2.02
CA ALA A 524 24.50 -6.84 3.41
C ALA A 524 24.45 -8.04 4.37
N VAL A 525 23.50 -8.96 4.18
CA VAL A 525 23.41 -10.20 4.98
C VAL A 525 24.62 -11.10 4.78
N ASP A 526 25.06 -11.33 3.54
CA ASP A 526 26.24 -12.13 3.21
C ASP A 526 27.49 -11.55 3.89
N GLU A 527 27.67 -10.23 3.86
CA GLU A 527 28.76 -9.54 4.55
C GLU A 527 28.72 -9.79 6.06
N LEU A 528 27.54 -9.68 6.70
CA LEU A 528 27.39 -9.93 8.13
C LEU A 528 27.66 -11.38 8.51
N VAL A 529 27.10 -12.33 7.75
CA VAL A 529 27.31 -13.77 7.97
C VAL A 529 28.79 -14.12 7.82
N SER A 530 29.47 -13.62 6.79
CA SER A 530 30.90 -13.86 6.57
C SER A 530 31.79 -13.36 7.72
N ARG A 531 31.33 -12.34 8.44
CA ARG A 531 32.00 -11.76 9.62
C ARG A 531 31.51 -12.34 10.95
N ALA A 532 30.65 -13.36 10.92
CA ALA A 532 29.99 -13.93 12.09
C ALA A 532 29.27 -12.87 12.96
N LYS A 533 28.73 -11.82 12.34
CA LYS A 533 27.89 -10.81 13.01
C LYS A 533 26.44 -11.25 13.01
N GLY A 534 25.72 -10.95 14.09
CA GLY A 534 24.28 -11.22 14.17
C GLY A 534 23.50 -10.39 13.15
N LEU A 535 22.43 -10.98 12.60
CA LEU A 535 21.51 -10.32 11.68
C LEU A 535 20.51 -9.44 12.44
N THR A 536 20.98 -8.51 13.27
CA THR A 536 20.12 -7.51 13.94
C THR A 536 19.76 -6.39 12.94
N GLN A 537 18.66 -5.66 13.20
CA GLN A 537 18.27 -4.53 12.36
C GLN A 537 19.40 -3.48 12.25
N GLU A 538 20.04 -3.16 13.37
CA GLU A 538 21.18 -2.22 13.42
C GLU A 538 22.35 -2.68 12.53
N ASN A 539 22.72 -3.96 12.62
CA ASN A 539 23.81 -4.51 11.82
C ASN A 539 23.48 -4.52 10.32
N VAL A 540 22.25 -4.87 9.96
CA VAL A 540 21.78 -4.82 8.56
C VAL A 540 21.80 -3.39 8.03
N ASN A 541 21.30 -2.42 8.79
CA ASN A 541 21.34 -1.00 8.39
C ASN A 541 22.77 -0.49 8.22
N ALA A 542 23.67 -0.85 9.13
CA ALA A 542 25.08 -0.45 9.06
C ALA A 542 25.80 -1.07 7.87
N SER A 543 25.54 -2.34 7.54
CA SER A 543 26.13 -3.00 6.36
C SER A 543 25.53 -2.47 5.07
N LEU A 544 24.20 -2.27 5.00
CA LEU A 544 23.51 -1.62 3.88
C LEU A 544 24.16 -0.29 3.51
N ALA A 545 24.49 0.54 4.50
CA ALA A 545 25.08 1.85 4.26
C ALA A 545 26.42 1.81 3.48
N THR A 546 27.12 0.68 3.47
CA THR A 546 28.48 0.55 2.91
C THR A 546 28.62 -0.53 1.84
N ILE A 547 27.51 -1.06 1.30
CA ILE A 547 27.59 -2.15 0.32
C ILE A 547 28.22 -1.69 -0.99
N SER A 548 28.88 -2.63 -1.66
CA SER A 548 29.41 -2.46 -3.01
C SER A 548 29.30 -3.77 -3.77
N PHE A 549 28.61 -3.78 -4.90
CA PHE A 549 28.50 -4.96 -5.77
C PHE A 549 28.16 -4.55 -7.22
N THR A 550 28.33 -5.48 -8.15
CA THR A 550 27.83 -5.34 -9.52
C THR A 550 26.51 -6.07 -9.65
N GLY A 551 25.41 -5.32 -9.77
CA GLY A 551 24.08 -5.82 -10.04
C GLY A 551 23.82 -6.05 -11.52
N LYS A 552 22.58 -6.41 -11.85
CA LYS A 552 22.11 -6.58 -13.23
C LYS A 552 22.06 -5.26 -14.00
N SER A 553 21.84 -4.14 -13.30
CA SER A 553 21.86 -2.79 -13.84
C SER A 553 23.20 -2.06 -13.66
N GLY A 554 24.29 -2.81 -13.42
CA GLY A 554 25.64 -2.25 -13.28
C GLY A 554 26.11 -2.08 -11.83
N SER A 555 27.12 -1.25 -11.61
CA SER A 555 27.72 -1.05 -10.28
C SER A 555 26.75 -0.35 -9.32
N ILE A 556 26.63 -0.87 -8.10
CA ILE A 556 25.86 -0.29 -7.00
C ILE A 556 26.78 -0.21 -5.80
N THR A 557 27.08 1.02 -5.38
CA THR A 557 27.96 1.30 -4.24
C THR A 557 27.32 2.38 -3.38
N PHE A 558 27.07 2.07 -2.11
CA PHE A 558 26.66 3.04 -1.11
C PHE A 558 27.89 3.42 -0.25
N GLN A 559 28.08 4.72 -0.03
CA GLN A 559 29.15 5.25 0.83
C GLN A 559 28.55 6.05 1.99
N GLY A 560 27.48 5.51 2.57
CA GLY A 560 26.93 5.99 3.82
C GLY A 560 27.78 5.54 5.01
N ASN A 561 27.55 6.20 6.13
CA ASN A 561 27.83 5.65 7.45
C ASN A 561 26.59 5.91 8.32
N MET A 562 26.54 5.41 9.56
CA MET A 562 25.36 5.61 10.41
C MET A 562 25.01 7.10 10.66
N ASN A 563 25.95 8.01 10.39
CA ASN A 563 25.84 9.46 10.55
C ASN A 563 25.89 10.24 9.22
N THR A 564 26.26 9.61 8.09
CA THR A 564 26.38 10.28 6.77
C THR A 564 25.38 9.68 5.80
N ASN A 565 24.53 10.55 5.30
CA ASN A 565 23.28 10.20 4.64
C ASN A 565 23.45 9.85 3.15
N SER A 566 24.55 9.21 2.72
CA SER A 566 24.70 8.89 1.30
C SER A 566 23.80 7.69 0.93
N SER A 567 22.56 8.01 0.57
CA SER A 567 21.49 7.12 0.09
C SER A 567 21.61 6.78 -1.40
N ASN A 568 22.55 7.43 -2.10
CA ASN A 568 22.67 7.40 -3.56
C ASN A 568 23.77 6.43 -4.01
N PRO A 569 23.55 5.69 -5.11
CA PRO A 569 24.58 4.84 -5.67
C PRO A 569 25.66 5.70 -6.32
N LEU A 570 26.93 5.42 -6.03
CA LEU A 570 28.05 6.11 -6.64
C LEU A 570 28.45 5.47 -7.97
N GLY A 571 28.70 6.31 -8.97
CA GLY A 571 29.19 5.85 -10.29
C GLY A 571 28.21 4.94 -11.01
N LYS A 572 26.91 5.02 -10.68
CA LYS A 572 25.86 4.26 -11.34
C LYS A 572 25.80 4.66 -12.82
N PRO A 573 25.92 3.70 -13.78
CA PRO A 573 25.78 4.03 -15.19
C PRO A 573 24.35 4.49 -15.49
N ILE A 574 24.25 5.50 -16.35
CA ILE A 574 23.03 5.97 -16.97
C ILE A 574 23.16 5.74 -18.46
N TYR A 575 22.12 5.20 -19.09
CA TYR A 575 22.09 4.98 -20.52
C TYR A 575 21.12 5.97 -21.13
N VAL A 576 21.44 6.50 -22.31
CA VAL A 576 20.48 7.25 -23.12
C VAL A 576 19.96 6.29 -24.16
N LEU A 577 18.67 6.00 -24.11
CA LEU A 577 17.98 5.23 -25.13
C LEU A 577 17.38 6.15 -26.15
N CYS A 578 17.22 5.63 -27.35
CA CYS A 578 16.40 6.24 -28.36
C CYS A 578 15.28 5.29 -28.78
N THR A 579 14.06 5.81 -28.78
CA THR A 579 12.89 5.19 -29.41
C THR A 579 12.67 5.89 -30.74
N ASP A 580 12.80 5.13 -31.83
CA ASP A 580 12.51 5.64 -33.17
C ASP A 580 11.00 5.73 -33.43
N ARG A 581 10.63 6.24 -34.61
CA ARG A 581 9.23 6.38 -35.04
C ARG A 581 8.48 5.05 -35.20
N ASN A 582 9.20 3.95 -35.28
CA ASN A 582 8.68 2.59 -35.42
C ASN A 582 8.71 1.84 -34.08
N HIS A 583 8.93 2.53 -32.96
CA HIS A 583 9.04 1.95 -31.62
C HIS A 583 10.25 1.03 -31.43
N ASN A 584 11.27 1.14 -32.28
CA ASN A 584 12.52 0.43 -32.08
C ASN A 584 13.33 1.15 -31.01
N LEU A 585 13.55 0.46 -29.89
CA LEU A 585 14.38 0.93 -28.81
C LEU A 585 15.85 0.57 -29.08
N GLN A 586 16.73 1.57 -29.09
CA GLN A 586 18.17 1.42 -29.24
C GLN A 586 18.92 2.17 -28.15
N GLN A 587 20.10 1.70 -27.77
CA GLN A 587 20.97 2.45 -26.87
C GLN A 587 21.80 3.46 -27.66
N ALA A 588 21.59 4.74 -27.41
CA ALA A 588 22.28 5.84 -28.07
C ALA A 588 23.64 6.14 -27.42
N ALA A 589 23.67 6.21 -26.10
CA ALA A 589 24.87 6.55 -25.33
C ALA A 589 24.88 5.90 -23.95
N GLN A 590 26.05 5.91 -23.31
CA GLN A 590 26.25 5.53 -21.92
C GLN A 590 27.05 6.62 -21.19
N PHE A 591 26.55 7.02 -20.03
CA PHE A 591 27.17 7.97 -19.13
C PHE A 591 27.51 7.28 -17.81
N VAL A 592 28.71 7.54 -17.29
CA VAL A 592 29.11 7.14 -15.94
C VAL A 592 29.58 8.42 -15.23
N PRO A 593 29.04 8.76 -14.05
CA PRO A 593 29.43 9.98 -13.35
C PRO A 593 30.95 10.11 -13.19
N GLY A 594 31.49 11.26 -13.60
CA GLY A 594 32.93 11.53 -13.59
C GLY A 594 33.71 10.95 -14.78
N GLN A 595 33.05 10.34 -15.76
CA GLN A 595 33.66 9.86 -17.00
C GLN A 595 33.07 10.58 -18.21
N HIS A 596 33.78 10.54 -19.34
CA HIS A 596 33.23 11.01 -20.61
C HIS A 596 32.10 10.07 -21.07
N ILE A 597 31.03 10.65 -21.62
CA ILE A 597 29.95 9.90 -22.25
C ILE A 597 30.49 9.06 -23.42
N ALA A 598 30.08 7.79 -23.47
CA ALA A 598 30.42 6.86 -24.53
C ALA A 598 29.24 6.73 -25.50
N PHE A 599 29.40 7.25 -26.71
CA PHE A 599 28.43 7.09 -27.79
C PHE A 599 28.52 5.69 -28.41
N LEU A 600 27.37 5.06 -28.62
CA LEU A 600 27.30 3.72 -29.21
C LEU A 600 26.74 3.71 -30.63
N LEU A 601 25.93 4.71 -30.98
CA LEU A 601 25.47 4.93 -32.35
C LEU A 601 26.49 5.81 -33.07
N GLN A 602 27.05 5.31 -34.16
CA GLN A 602 28.12 5.98 -34.92
C GLN A 602 27.62 7.24 -35.67
N ASP A 603 26.31 7.37 -35.90
CA ASP A 603 25.67 8.47 -36.64
C ASP A 603 24.34 8.89 -35.99
N ILE A 604 24.35 9.67 -34.89
CA ILE A 604 23.09 10.16 -34.29
C ILE A 604 22.65 11.48 -34.94
N PRO A 605 21.96 11.40 -36.09
CA PRO A 605 20.81 12.30 -36.29
C PRO A 605 19.44 11.59 -36.27
N HIS A 606 19.35 10.26 -36.42
CA HIS A 606 18.06 9.62 -36.76
C HIS A 606 17.68 8.29 -36.08
N CYS A 607 18.35 7.86 -35.00
CA CYS A 607 18.02 6.58 -34.32
C CYS A 607 17.78 5.42 -35.30
N SER A 608 18.67 5.30 -36.28
CA SER A 608 18.53 4.50 -37.48
C SER A 608 18.64 3.00 -37.25
#